data_AF-A0A2G9HYK7-F1
#
_entry.id   AF-A0A2G9HYK7-F1
#
_cell.length_a   1.000
_cell.length_b   1.000
_cell.length_c   1.000
_cell.angle_alpha   90.00
_cell.angle_beta   90.00
_cell.angle_gamma   90.00
#
_symmetry.space_group_name_H-M   'P 1'
#
loop_
_entity.id
_entity.type
_entity.pdbx_description
1 polymer ?
#
loop_
_entity_poly.entity_id
_entity_poly.type
_entity_poly.pdbx_seq_one_letter_code
_entity_poly.pdbx_strand_id
1 'polypeptide(L)'
;MSCPHVAAAAALIKAAYPDWSNTAIRSALMTTATQTNNIGLPITDSGGTTAATPFHYGSGHFQPAMALNPGLIYDANYTDYSFISVPTIPA
;
A
#
# COMPACT_ATOMS: atom_id res chain seq x y z
N MET A 1 -10.56 10.35 7.57
CA MET A 1 -10.87 10.76 6.19
C MET A 1 -9.98 10.11 5.12
N SER A 2 -8.85 9.45 5.44
CA SER A 2 -7.98 8.78 4.44
C SER A 2 -8.51 7.43 3.93
N CYS A 3 -9.06 6.60 4.82
CA CYS A 3 -9.60 5.27 4.47
C CYS A 3 -10.57 5.27 3.26
N PRO A 4 -11.62 6.12 3.19
CA PRO A 4 -12.53 6.11 2.05
C PRO A 4 -11.86 6.52 0.73
N HIS A 5 -10.80 7.35 0.75
CA HIS A 5 -10.05 7.69 -0.46
C HIS A 5 -9.27 6.49 -1.00
N VAL A 6 -8.62 5.74 -0.11
CA VAL A 6 -7.89 4.52 -0.48
C VAL A 6 -8.87 3.43 -0.96
N ALA A 7 -10.03 3.30 -0.30
CA ALA A 7 -11.07 2.37 -0.72
C ALA A 7 -11.62 2.70 -2.12
N ALA A 8 -11.87 3.98 -2.41
CA ALA A 8 -12.30 4.42 -3.74
C ALA A 8 -11.23 4.14 -4.81
N ALA A 9 -9.95 4.41 -4.51
CA ALA A 9 -8.86 4.10 -5.42
C ALA A 9 -8.74 2.59 -5.68
N ALA A 10 -8.83 1.76 -4.63
CA ALA A 10 -8.82 0.31 -4.77
C ALA A 10 -10.00 -0.20 -5.61
N ALA A 11 -11.21 0.37 -5.42
CA ALA A 11 -12.38 0.03 -6.22
C ALA A 11 -12.18 0.39 -7.71
N LEU A 12 -11.57 1.54 -8.00
CA LEU A 12 -11.24 1.96 -9.36
C LEU A 12 -10.23 1.01 -10.03
N ILE A 13 -9.19 0.60 -9.29
CA ILE A 13 -8.22 -0.38 -9.79
C ILE A 13 -8.89 -1.73 -10.04
N LYS A 14 -9.78 -2.19 -9.13
CA LYS A 14 -10.53 -3.43 -9.31
C LYS A 14 -11.47 -3.38 -10.54
N ALA A 15 -12.05 -2.22 -10.81
CA ALA A 15 -12.88 -2.02 -12.00
C ALA A 15 -12.06 -2.07 -13.29
N ALA A 16 -10.82 -1.56 -13.27
CA ALA A 16 -9.89 -1.62 -14.41
C ALA A 16 -9.27 -3.02 -14.60
N TYR A 17 -9.00 -3.73 -13.50
CA TYR A 17 -8.40 -5.07 -13.47
C TYR A 17 -9.27 -6.05 -12.64
N PRO A 18 -10.36 -6.58 -13.22
CA PRO A 18 -11.29 -7.45 -12.49
C PRO A 18 -10.64 -8.74 -11.98
N ASP A 19 -9.60 -9.23 -12.65
CA ASP A 19 -8.93 -10.49 -12.31
C ASP A 19 -7.88 -10.35 -11.20
N TRP A 20 -7.50 -9.12 -10.82
CA TRP A 20 -6.51 -8.92 -9.78
C TRP A 20 -7.04 -9.30 -8.39
N SER A 21 -6.18 -9.97 -7.62
CA SER A 21 -6.45 -10.28 -6.22
C SER A 21 -6.45 -9.00 -5.37
N ASN A 22 -7.05 -9.08 -4.18
CA ASN A 22 -7.05 -7.95 -3.24
C ASN A 22 -5.61 -7.56 -2.80
N THR A 23 -4.73 -8.55 -2.73
CA THR A 23 -3.30 -8.41 -2.38
C THR A 23 -2.51 -7.75 -3.51
N ALA A 24 -2.80 -8.10 -4.77
CA ALA A 24 -2.24 -7.41 -5.94
C ALA A 24 -2.63 -5.92 -5.97
N ILE A 25 -3.91 -5.59 -5.72
CA ILE A 25 -4.37 -4.19 -5.67
C ILE A 25 -3.69 -3.42 -4.54
N ARG A 26 -3.59 -4.03 -3.35
CA ARG A 26 -2.86 -3.45 -2.22
C ARG A 26 -1.39 -3.22 -2.59
N SER A 27 -0.75 -4.20 -3.23
CA SER A 27 0.64 -4.10 -3.65
C SER A 27 0.85 -2.95 -4.62
N ALA A 28 0.01 -2.84 -5.66
CA ALA A 28 0.07 -1.76 -6.63
C ALA A 28 -0.04 -0.37 -5.98
N LEU A 29 -0.95 -0.20 -5.01
CA LEU A 29 -1.10 1.06 -4.27
C LEU A 29 0.12 1.38 -3.39
N MET A 30 0.76 0.36 -2.81
CA MET A 30 1.92 0.54 -1.93
C MET A 30 3.21 0.79 -2.71
N THR A 31 3.49 0.05 -3.78
CA THR A 31 4.74 0.17 -4.55
C THR A 31 4.80 1.43 -5.40
N THR A 32 3.65 2.01 -5.73
CA THR A 32 3.57 3.27 -6.49
C THR A 32 3.41 4.50 -5.61
N ALA A 33 3.35 4.34 -4.28
CA ALA A 33 3.29 5.46 -3.35
C ALA A 33 4.62 6.25 -3.33
N THR A 34 4.54 7.57 -3.16
CA THR A 34 5.71 8.44 -3.05
C THR A 34 6.04 8.76 -1.60
N GLN A 35 7.33 8.80 -1.28
CA GLN A 35 7.84 9.20 0.03
C GLN A 35 8.29 10.67 0.07
N THR A 36 8.08 11.40 -1.03
CA THR A 36 8.42 12.81 -1.15
C THR A 36 7.17 13.69 -1.17
N ASN A 37 7.33 14.92 -0.68
CA ASN A 37 6.33 15.97 -0.76
C ASN A 37 6.36 16.68 -2.13
N ASN A 38 5.48 17.66 -2.30
CA ASN A 38 5.36 18.44 -3.54
C ASN A 38 6.61 19.27 -3.92
N ILE A 39 7.56 19.46 -3.00
CA ILE A 39 8.83 20.17 -3.23
C ILE A 39 9.97 19.15 -3.48
N GLY A 40 9.68 17.84 -3.47
CA GLY A 40 10.67 16.78 -3.68
C GLY A 40 11.49 16.44 -2.43
N LEU A 41 11.14 16.98 -1.26
CA LEU A 41 11.75 16.64 0.02
C LEU A 41 11.03 15.47 0.68
N PRO A 42 11.66 14.73 1.60
CA PRO A 42 10.98 13.67 2.35
C PRO A 42 9.72 14.18 3.06
N ILE A 43 8.67 13.35 3.10
CA ILE A 43 7.47 13.64 3.89
C ILE A 43 7.87 13.81 5.36
N THR A 44 7.36 14.85 6.01
CA THR A 44 7.62 15.14 7.42
C THR A 44 6.55 14.55 8.32
N ASP A 45 6.85 14.39 9.61
CA ASP A 45 5.85 14.04 10.62
C ASP A 45 4.80 15.15 10.79
N SER A 46 3.81 14.91 11.65
CA SER A 46 2.78 15.90 11.96
C SER A 46 3.32 17.17 12.63
N GLY A 47 4.51 17.11 13.24
CA GLY A 47 5.21 18.25 13.81
C GLY A 47 6.04 19.04 12.78
N GLY A 48 6.12 18.58 11.53
CA GLY A 48 6.76 19.29 10.42
C GLY A 48 8.26 19.47 10.52
N THR A 49 8.90 18.94 11.57
CA THR A 49 10.30 19.23 11.90
C THR A 49 11.20 18.04 11.59
N THR A 50 10.66 16.82 11.65
CA THR A 50 11.42 15.60 11.40
C THR A 50 10.88 14.86 10.17
N ALA A 51 11.77 14.14 9.48
CA ALA A 51 11.36 13.25 8.41
C ALA A 51 10.49 12.13 8.97
N ALA A 52 9.33 11.89 8.35
CA ALA A 52 8.44 10.83 8.77
C ALA A 52 9.04 9.46 8.45
N THR A 53 8.75 8.49 9.31
CA THR A 53 9.19 7.11 9.15
C THR A 53 8.07 6.28 8.50
N PRO A 54 8.37 5.07 8.00
CA PRO A 54 7.34 4.14 7.54
C PRO A 54 6.29 3.79 8.60
N PHE A 55 6.59 3.96 9.89
CA PHE A 55 5.59 3.81 10.95
C PHE A 55 4.54 4.93 10.96
N HIS A 56 4.82 6.07 10.34
CA HIS A 56 3.88 7.20 10.21
C HIS A 56 3.00 7.08 8.95
N TYR A 57 3.61 6.78 7.80
CA TYR A 57 2.91 6.83 6.49
C TYR A 57 2.87 5.50 5.73
N GLY A 58 3.45 4.43 6.27
CA GLY A 58 3.60 3.16 5.55
C GLY A 58 4.52 3.30 4.34
N SER A 59 3.97 3.07 3.15
CA SER A 59 4.71 3.18 1.88
C SER A 59 4.77 4.61 1.33
N GLY A 60 3.98 5.54 1.87
CA GLY A 60 3.99 6.95 1.49
C GLY A 60 2.63 7.45 1.01
N HIS A 61 2.64 8.55 0.29
CA HIS A 61 1.46 9.15 -0.31
C HIS A 61 1.04 8.37 -1.57
N PHE A 62 -0.18 7.83 -1.57
CA PHE A 62 -0.69 7.02 -2.68
C PHE A 62 -0.87 7.83 -3.97
N GLN A 63 -0.69 7.17 -5.12
CA GLN A 63 -0.79 7.77 -6.46
C GLN A 63 -1.70 6.92 -7.36
N PRO A 64 -3.02 7.20 -7.40
CA PRO A 64 -3.99 6.35 -8.11
C PRO A 64 -3.68 6.13 -9.59
N ALA A 65 -3.20 7.17 -10.28
CA ALA A 65 -2.85 7.09 -11.69
C ALA A 65 -1.66 6.14 -11.94
N MET A 66 -0.67 6.14 -11.06
CA MET A 66 0.49 5.25 -11.17
C MET A 66 0.12 3.82 -10.76
N ALA A 67 -0.77 3.65 -9.78
CA ALA A 67 -1.23 2.34 -9.32
C ALA A 67 -2.00 1.53 -10.37
N LEU A 68 -2.48 2.16 -11.44
CA LEU A 68 -3.06 1.45 -12.59
C LEU A 68 -1.99 0.72 -13.43
N ASN A 69 -0.75 1.19 -13.43
CA ASN A 69 0.36 0.51 -14.09
C ASN A 69 1.58 0.43 -13.16
N PRO A 70 1.54 -0.45 -12.14
CA PRO A 70 2.58 -0.54 -11.12
C PRO A 70 3.86 -1.22 -11.62
N GLY A 71 3.86 -1.81 -12.83
CA GLY A 71 4.95 -2.60 -13.39
C GLY A 71 5.09 -3.98 -12.75
N LEU A 72 5.30 -4.02 -11.42
CA LEU A 72 5.39 -5.25 -10.61
C LEU A 72 4.36 -5.23 -9.49
N ILE A 73 3.75 -6.39 -9.23
CA ILE A 73 2.86 -6.63 -8.09
C ILE A 73 3.38 -7.79 -7.25
N TYR A 74 3.26 -7.64 -5.93
CA TYR A 74 3.46 -8.70 -4.95
C TYR A 74 2.10 -9.30 -4.61
N ASP A 75 1.75 -10.39 -5.29
CA ASP A 75 0.54 -11.13 -5.03
C ASP A 75 0.75 -12.14 -3.88
N ALA A 76 -0.30 -12.39 -3.11
CA ALA A 76 -0.33 -13.35 -2.03
C ALA A 76 -1.72 -13.94 -1.89
N ASN A 77 -1.80 -15.22 -1.56
CA ASN A 77 -3.04 -15.95 -1.39
C ASN A 77 -3.36 -16.17 0.10
N TYR A 78 -4.57 -16.64 0.40
CA TYR A 78 -5.01 -16.91 1.77
C TYR A 78 -4.06 -17.87 2.52
N THR A 79 -3.55 -18.89 1.83
CA THR A 79 -2.61 -19.87 2.38
C THR A 79 -1.34 -19.21 2.90
N ASP A 80 -0.83 -18.19 2.21
CA ASP A 80 0.40 -17.50 2.59
C ASP A 80 0.24 -16.77 3.92
N TYR A 81 -0.96 -16.21 4.17
CA TYR A 81 -1.29 -15.63 5.47
C TYR A 81 -1.46 -16.68 6.57
N SER A 82 -2.02 -17.85 6.24
CA SER A 82 -2.21 -18.93 7.23
C SER A 82 -0.89 -19.58 7.68
N PHE A 83 0.13 -19.62 6.82
CA PHE A 83 1.46 -20.11 7.19
C PHE A 83 2.23 -19.11 8.07
N ILE A 84 1.87 -17.83 8.05
CA ILE A 84 2.47 -16.78 8.90
C ILE A 84 1.91 -16.82 10.34
N SER A 85 0.72 -17.36 10.56
CA SER A 85 0.15 -17.48 11.90
C SER A 85 0.81 -18.63 12.68
N VAL A 86 1.88 -18.30 13.41
CA VAL A 86 2.50 -18.97 14.57
C VAL A 86 2.78 -20.47 14.42
N PRO A 87 4.05 -20.94 14.61
CA PRO A 87 4.28 -22.37 14.80
C PRO A 87 3.53 -22.79 16.06
N THR A 88 2.52 -23.65 15.93
CA THR A 88 1.95 -24.35 17.08
C THR A 88 3.09 -25.10 17.76
N ILE A 89 3.58 -24.57 18.89
CA ILE A 89 4.52 -25.27 19.76
C ILE A 89 3.78 -26.53 20.23
N PRO A 90 4.27 -27.75 19.91
CA PRO A 90 3.67 -28.95 20.48
C PRO A 90 3.84 -28.90 22.00
N ALA A 91 2.73 -29.17 22.72
CA ALA A 91 2.68 -29.22 24.18
C ALA A 91 3.58 -30.32 24.76
#